data_AF-A0A2D7VNQ6-F1
#
_entry.id   AF-A0A2D7VNQ6-F1
#
_cell.length_a   1.000
_cell.length_b   1.000
_cell.length_c   1.000
_cell.angle_alpha   90.00
_cell.angle_beta   90.00
_cell.angle_gamma   90.00
#
_symmetry.space_group_name_H-M   'P 1'
#
loop_
_entity.id
_entity.type
_entity.pdbx_description
1 polymer ?
#
loop_
_entity_poly.entity_id
_entity_poly.type
_entity_poly.pdbx_seq_one_letter_code
_entity_poly.pdbx_strand_id
1 'polypeptide(L)'
;MSTSENTTFSIRVSSTGDIFEVPANRTILHVLYENGYEVPLDCSNGRCGTCRTRYLSGEVDHRDTALSESERSEYLTVCVSRAHAGEVVLDLPPPQSTQPVERPIAVVEAPVCVACLNCVRFCTFGAARIDNELTGVGGIQGAAVIDADTCTGCGLCAAACPTGAIEMNISTHDSVIGTIHTLNTESVSAVNTEVAEDGPAEAPLSVMIFACPQCRDTTHEVCDAKSGQVSANVQTRVVDVPCSGRVDTLQLMHAFESGADAVMVAGCQPGECFFNTGNLHVTQRVKRIADWLDGCGLERDRVHMMHLAPGDHDSLTHALDDLTQKTGICGPSPLRRTPSSPTPASTSR
;
A
#
# COMPACT_ATOMS: atom_id res chain seq x y z
N MET A 1 -6.90 -0.63 27.14
CA MET A 1 -7.76 0.11 26.19
C MET A 1 -9.15 0.17 26.79
N SER A 2 -9.71 1.37 26.95
CA SER A 2 -11.09 1.54 27.39
C SER A 2 -12.01 0.87 26.36
N THR A 3 -12.65 -0.23 26.75
CA THR A 3 -13.61 -0.98 25.93
C THR A 3 -15.00 -0.39 26.14
N SER A 4 -15.19 0.89 25.85
CA SER A 4 -16.54 1.46 25.79
C SER A 4 -17.27 0.84 24.60
N GLU A 5 -18.42 0.23 24.88
CA GLU A 5 -19.31 -0.32 23.86
C GLU A 5 -19.66 0.78 22.84
N ASN A 6 -19.71 0.44 21.55
CA ASN A 6 -20.05 1.42 20.54
C ASN A 6 -21.52 1.79 20.66
N THR A 7 -21.79 3.08 20.88
CA THR A 7 -23.13 3.65 20.86
C THR A 7 -23.30 4.61 19.68
N THR A 8 -24.55 4.85 19.29
CA THR A 8 -24.91 5.83 18.27
C THR A 8 -24.73 7.26 18.80
N PHE A 9 -24.24 8.17 17.96
CA PHE A 9 -24.12 9.61 18.25
C PHE A 9 -24.28 10.42 16.95
N SER A 10 -24.34 11.75 17.02
CA SER A 10 -24.39 12.60 15.82
C SER A 10 -23.11 13.39 15.59
N ILE A 11 -22.84 13.69 14.33
CA ILE A 11 -21.84 14.67 13.91
C ILE A 11 -22.53 15.81 13.17
N ARG A 12 -22.00 17.03 13.34
CA ARG A 12 -22.39 18.19 12.55
C ARG A 12 -21.18 18.75 11.81
N VAL A 13 -21.32 19.06 10.53
CA VAL A 13 -20.27 19.77 9.78
C VAL A 13 -20.50 21.28 9.90
N SER A 14 -19.50 22.02 10.42
CA SER A 14 -19.63 23.44 10.72
C SER A 14 -19.92 24.31 9.49
N SER A 15 -19.33 23.97 8.35
CA SER A 15 -19.38 24.77 7.13
C SER A 15 -20.72 24.69 6.38
N THR A 16 -21.41 23.55 6.46
CA THR A 16 -22.70 23.32 5.75
C THR A 16 -23.90 23.27 6.71
N GLY A 17 -23.65 22.97 7.98
CA GLY A 17 -24.70 22.70 8.96
C GLY A 17 -25.29 21.29 8.89
N ASP A 18 -24.79 20.44 7.99
CA ASP A 18 -25.25 19.06 7.82
C ASP A 18 -25.07 18.27 9.10
N ILE A 19 -26.05 17.40 9.40
CA ILE A 19 -26.06 16.55 10.59
C ILE A 19 -26.19 15.11 10.13
N PHE A 20 -25.30 14.25 10.61
CA PHE A 20 -25.34 12.83 10.32
C PHE A 20 -25.36 12.02 11.61
N GLU A 21 -26.11 10.93 11.59
CA GLU A 21 -26.03 9.91 12.62
C GLU A 21 -24.85 8.98 12.34
N VAL A 22 -24.07 8.64 13.37
CA VAL A 22 -22.99 7.66 13.32
C VAL A 22 -23.41 6.40 14.09
N PRO A 23 -23.82 5.33 13.38
CA PRO A 23 -24.23 4.08 14.01
C PRO A 23 -23.12 3.40 14.84
N ALA A 24 -23.52 2.50 15.75
CA ALA A 24 -22.59 1.71 16.58
C ALA A 24 -21.57 0.88 15.76
N ASN A 25 -21.98 0.36 14.61
CA ASN A 25 -21.13 -0.48 13.75
C ASN A 25 -20.33 0.31 12.70
N ARG A 26 -20.38 1.65 12.74
CA ARG A 26 -19.78 2.53 11.73
C ARG A 26 -18.91 3.59 12.39
N THR A 27 -17.97 4.15 11.63
CA THR A 27 -17.07 5.22 12.10
C THR A 27 -17.49 6.56 11.49
N ILE A 28 -16.99 7.67 12.06
CA ILE A 28 -17.25 9.02 11.54
C ILE A 28 -16.80 9.10 10.07
N LEU A 29 -15.61 8.57 9.76
CA LEU A 29 -15.05 8.50 8.41
C LEU A 29 -16.02 7.85 7.41
N HIS A 30 -16.62 6.71 7.77
CA HIS A 30 -17.54 6.01 6.89
C HIS A 30 -18.75 6.88 6.53
N VAL A 31 -19.32 7.56 7.52
CA VAL A 31 -20.49 8.44 7.33
C VAL A 31 -20.12 9.67 6.51
N LEU A 32 -18.94 10.26 6.75
CA LEU A 32 -18.43 11.38 5.96
C LEU A 32 -18.26 10.99 4.48
N TYR A 33 -17.62 9.84 4.22
CA TYR A 33 -17.38 9.36 2.85
C TYR A 33 -18.68 9.08 2.10
N GLU A 34 -19.67 8.45 2.75
CA GLU A 34 -20.99 8.21 2.13
C GLU A 34 -21.72 9.50 1.71
N ASN A 35 -21.38 10.62 2.36
CA ASN A 35 -21.99 11.92 2.10
C ASN A 35 -21.05 12.86 1.32
N GLY A 36 -19.99 12.33 0.68
CA GLY A 36 -19.15 13.09 -0.25
C GLY A 36 -18.09 13.98 0.41
N TYR A 37 -17.85 13.82 1.72
CA TYR A 37 -16.78 14.53 2.44
C TYR A 37 -15.48 13.75 2.36
N GLU A 38 -14.51 14.31 1.65
CA GLU A 38 -13.17 13.76 1.54
C GLU A 38 -12.34 14.15 2.77
N VAL A 39 -11.83 13.12 3.44
CA VAL A 39 -10.85 13.23 4.52
C VAL A 39 -9.68 12.33 4.16
N PRO A 40 -8.42 12.80 4.20
CA PRO A 40 -7.26 11.96 3.89
C PRO A 40 -7.20 10.68 4.75
N LEU A 41 -6.79 9.55 4.16
CA LEU A 41 -6.81 8.25 4.82
C LEU A 41 -5.63 7.37 4.38
N ASP A 42 -4.88 6.83 5.33
CA ASP A 42 -3.84 5.80 5.07
C ASP A 42 -4.10 4.49 5.83
N CYS A 43 -4.22 4.51 7.17
CA CYS A 43 -4.27 3.27 7.97
C CYS A 43 -5.66 2.75 8.35
N SER A 44 -6.66 3.64 8.38
CA SER A 44 -8.03 3.34 8.86
C SER A 44 -8.13 2.63 10.22
N ASN A 45 -7.15 2.83 11.11
CA ASN A 45 -7.13 2.15 12.43
C ASN A 45 -6.54 3.00 13.58
N GLY A 46 -6.46 4.32 13.38
CA GLY A 46 -6.08 5.26 14.45
C GLY A 46 -4.59 5.32 14.78
N ARG A 47 -3.71 4.78 13.93
CA ARG A 47 -2.25 4.80 14.17
C ARG A 47 -1.50 5.90 13.43
N CYS A 48 -1.96 6.32 12.24
CA CYS A 48 -1.20 7.27 11.40
C CYS A 48 -1.53 8.75 11.59
N GLY A 49 -2.72 9.09 12.08
CA GLY A 49 -3.15 10.49 12.18
C GLY A 49 -3.50 11.18 10.85
N THR A 50 -3.38 10.51 9.69
CA THR A 50 -3.71 11.10 8.37
C THR A 50 -5.15 11.64 8.32
N CYS A 51 -6.11 10.90 8.88
CA CYS A 51 -7.51 11.32 8.96
C CYS A 51 -7.81 12.23 10.16
N ARG A 52 -6.82 12.98 10.65
CA ARG A 52 -7.05 13.95 11.71
C ARG A 52 -7.99 15.03 11.20
N THR A 53 -9.00 15.35 12.00
CA THR A 53 -10.01 16.36 11.69
C THR A 53 -10.16 17.24 12.90
N ARG A 54 -10.18 18.55 12.69
CA ARG A 54 -10.42 19.50 13.76
C ARG A 54 -11.89 19.43 14.18
N TYR A 55 -12.18 19.55 15.46
CA TYR A 55 -13.54 19.68 15.96
C TYR A 55 -13.68 20.94 16.81
N LEU A 56 -14.89 21.50 16.84
CA LEU A 56 -15.21 22.76 17.50
C LEU A 56 -15.89 22.57 18.85
N SER A 57 -16.67 21.48 18.99
CA SER A 57 -17.37 21.14 20.23
C SER A 57 -17.79 19.66 20.25
N GLY A 58 -18.10 19.15 21.43
CA GLY A 58 -18.53 17.76 21.68
C GLY A 58 -17.59 17.00 22.62
N GLU A 59 -18.08 15.91 23.21
CA GLU A 59 -17.30 15.03 24.08
C GLU A 59 -16.78 13.82 23.29
N VAL A 60 -15.55 13.93 22.79
CA VAL A 60 -14.91 12.91 21.93
C VAL A 60 -14.35 11.76 22.78
N ASP A 61 -14.69 10.53 22.39
CA ASP A 61 -14.05 9.30 22.85
C ASP A 61 -12.84 9.00 21.94
N HIS A 62 -11.65 9.44 22.36
CA HIS A 62 -10.41 9.25 21.61
C HIS A 62 -9.93 7.81 21.69
N ARG A 63 -9.91 7.13 20.54
CA ARG A 63 -9.51 5.72 20.42
C ARG A 63 -8.25 5.52 19.60
N ASP A 64 -7.64 6.61 19.16
CA ASP A 64 -6.38 6.61 18.45
C ASP A 64 -5.17 6.58 19.37
N THR A 65 -4.03 6.25 18.79
CA THR A 65 -2.71 6.37 19.43
C THR A 65 -1.83 7.39 18.73
N ALA A 66 -2.38 8.12 17.75
CA ALA A 66 -1.63 9.03 16.89
C ALA A 66 -1.55 10.45 17.48
N LEU A 67 -2.59 10.90 18.18
CA LEU A 67 -2.66 12.26 18.71
C LEU A 67 -2.15 12.34 20.14
N SER A 68 -1.34 13.36 20.42
CA SER A 68 -0.91 13.76 21.76
C SER A 68 -2.07 14.31 22.60
N GLU A 69 -1.92 14.36 23.93
CA GLU A 69 -2.95 14.91 24.82
C GLU A 69 -3.34 16.36 24.47
N SER A 70 -2.38 17.18 24.08
CA SER A 70 -2.62 18.56 23.63
C SER A 70 -3.35 18.63 22.29
N GLU A 71 -3.09 17.70 21.37
CA GLU A 71 -3.81 17.67 20.09
C GLU A 71 -5.25 17.20 20.26
N ARG A 72 -5.50 16.31 21.22
CA ARG A 72 -6.84 15.78 21.50
C ARG A 72 -7.84 16.83 21.96
N SER A 73 -7.40 18.01 22.43
CA SER A 73 -8.33 19.11 22.73
C SER A 73 -8.87 19.84 21.48
N GLU A 74 -8.25 19.63 20.31
CA GLU A 74 -8.62 20.33 19.07
C GLU A 74 -8.92 19.38 17.90
N TYR A 75 -8.35 18.18 17.91
CA TYR A 75 -8.41 17.23 16.80
C TYR A 75 -8.85 15.86 17.28
N LEU A 76 -9.56 15.14 16.41
CA LEU A 76 -9.82 13.71 16.53
C LEU A 76 -9.41 12.98 15.26
N THR A 77 -9.23 11.67 15.33
CA THR A 77 -9.11 10.84 14.12
C THR A 77 -10.46 10.22 13.77
N VAL A 78 -11.04 10.61 12.64
CA VAL A 78 -12.41 10.20 12.28
C VAL A 78 -12.54 8.71 11.94
N CYS A 79 -11.42 8.01 11.70
CA CYS A 79 -11.42 6.59 11.38
C CYS A 79 -11.70 5.67 12.58
N VAL A 80 -11.46 6.10 13.82
CA VAL A 80 -11.66 5.26 15.01
C VAL A 80 -12.29 5.96 16.20
N SER A 81 -12.14 7.28 16.33
CA SER A 81 -12.70 8.02 17.46
C SER A 81 -14.23 8.07 17.38
N ARG A 82 -14.86 8.13 18.55
CA ARG A 82 -16.33 8.21 18.72
C ARG A 82 -16.69 9.41 19.59
N ALA A 83 -17.93 9.46 20.07
CA ALA A 83 -18.37 10.39 21.11
C ALA A 83 -19.00 9.63 22.29
N HIS A 84 -18.89 10.16 23.50
CA HIS A 84 -19.51 9.55 24.69
C HIS A 84 -21.05 9.67 24.68
N ALA A 85 -21.57 10.82 24.23
CA ALA A 85 -22.97 11.07 23.93
C ALA A 85 -23.13 12.38 23.15
N GLY A 86 -24.28 12.58 22.51
CA GLY A 86 -24.65 13.85 21.90
C GLY A 86 -24.07 14.07 20.50
N GLU A 87 -23.67 15.32 20.24
CA GLU A 87 -23.22 15.81 18.93
C GLU A 87 -21.76 16.26 18.98
N VAL A 88 -20.96 15.89 17.98
CA VAL A 88 -19.62 16.44 17.75
C VAL A 88 -19.64 17.35 16.52
N VAL A 89 -19.17 18.58 16.66
CA VAL A 89 -19.12 19.56 15.56
C VAL A 89 -17.74 19.51 14.91
N LEU A 90 -17.67 19.06 13.66
CA LEU A 90 -16.45 18.94 12.88
C LEU A 90 -16.18 20.22 12.08
N ASP A 91 -14.92 20.65 12.06
CA ASP A 91 -14.43 21.74 11.23
C ASP A 91 -13.91 21.16 9.90
N LEU A 92 -14.84 20.96 8.96
CA LEU A 92 -14.58 20.43 7.63
C LEU A 92 -15.11 21.40 6.56
N PRO A 93 -14.45 21.48 5.39
CA PRO A 93 -15.02 22.18 4.24
C PRO A 93 -16.30 21.49 3.73
N PRO A 94 -17.09 22.15 2.86
CA PRO A 94 -18.21 21.51 2.17
C PRO A 94 -17.77 20.27 1.38
N PRO A 95 -18.69 19.34 1.07
CA PRO A 95 -18.35 18.10 0.37
C PRO A 95 -17.76 18.40 -1.01
N GLN A 96 -16.75 17.64 -1.39
CA GLN A 96 -16.03 17.77 -2.65
C GLN A 96 -16.76 17.04 -3.80
N SER A 97 -17.66 16.12 -3.44
CA SER A 97 -18.41 15.28 -4.37
C SER A 97 -19.88 15.17 -3.97
N THR A 98 -20.74 14.98 -4.97
CA THR A 98 -22.15 14.58 -4.74
C THR A 98 -22.32 13.07 -4.67
N GLN A 99 -21.25 12.32 -4.92
CA GLN A 99 -21.19 10.87 -4.83
C GLN A 99 -20.39 10.43 -3.61
N PRO A 100 -20.64 9.22 -3.08
CA PRO A 100 -19.81 8.65 -2.03
C PRO A 100 -18.33 8.62 -2.42
N VAL A 101 -17.46 8.96 -1.47
CA VAL A 101 -16.01 8.84 -1.60
C VAL A 101 -15.63 7.37 -1.47
N GLU A 102 -14.94 6.84 -2.46
CA GLU A 102 -14.44 5.47 -2.40
C GLU A 102 -13.27 5.37 -1.43
N ARG A 103 -13.27 4.30 -0.62
CA ARG A 103 -12.15 3.92 0.24
C ARG A 103 -11.52 2.62 -0.23
N PRO A 104 -10.22 2.39 0.03
CA PRO A 104 -9.58 1.14 -0.35
C PRO A 104 -10.15 0.00 0.49
N ILE A 105 -10.82 -0.95 -0.18
CA ILE A 105 -11.32 -2.20 0.40
C ILE A 105 -10.97 -3.38 -0.48
N ALA A 106 -10.85 -4.54 0.16
CA ALA A 106 -10.75 -5.79 -0.57
C ALA A 106 -12.15 -6.25 -1.02
N VAL A 107 -12.24 -6.71 -2.27
CA VAL A 107 -13.46 -7.23 -2.91
C VAL A 107 -13.19 -8.65 -3.39
N VAL A 108 -14.22 -9.49 -3.43
CA VAL A 108 -14.08 -10.91 -3.80
C VAL A 108 -14.94 -11.25 -5.01
N GLU A 109 -14.32 -11.89 -5.99
CA GLU A 109 -15.03 -12.57 -7.07
C GLU A 109 -15.31 -14.03 -6.66
N ALA A 110 -16.51 -14.27 -6.13
CA ALA A 110 -16.89 -15.57 -5.58
C ALA A 110 -16.67 -16.75 -6.56
N PRO A 111 -17.03 -16.67 -7.86
CA PRO A 111 -16.81 -17.78 -8.81
C PRO A 111 -15.34 -18.19 -9.02
N VAL A 112 -14.37 -17.34 -8.67
CA VAL A 112 -12.92 -17.61 -8.78
C VAL A 112 -12.35 -18.15 -7.45
N CYS A 113 -13.10 -18.03 -6.36
CA CYS A 113 -12.65 -18.41 -5.03
C CYS A 113 -12.61 -19.94 -4.86
N VAL A 114 -11.53 -20.45 -4.28
CA VAL A 114 -11.35 -21.89 -3.96
C VAL A 114 -11.65 -22.25 -2.51
N ALA A 115 -12.20 -21.32 -1.73
CA ALA A 115 -12.50 -21.48 -0.30
C ALA A 115 -11.32 -21.98 0.58
N CYS A 116 -10.06 -21.66 0.22
CA CYS A 116 -8.86 -22.16 0.93
C CYS A 116 -8.60 -21.57 2.33
N LEU A 117 -9.37 -20.56 2.74
CA LEU A 117 -9.25 -19.84 4.02
C LEU A 117 -8.00 -18.97 4.20
N ASN A 118 -7.17 -18.76 3.16
CA ASN A 118 -6.00 -17.88 3.30
C ASN A 118 -6.41 -16.45 3.69
N CYS A 119 -7.43 -15.88 3.05
CA CYS A 119 -7.92 -14.54 3.40
C CYS A 119 -8.35 -14.42 4.87
N VAL A 120 -9.02 -15.45 5.40
CA VAL A 120 -9.44 -15.52 6.81
C VAL A 120 -8.23 -15.56 7.74
N ARG A 121 -7.20 -16.36 7.39
CA ARG A 121 -5.97 -16.50 8.21
C ARG A 121 -5.06 -15.28 8.16
N PHE A 122 -5.01 -14.58 7.03
CA PHE A 122 -4.16 -13.41 6.83
C PHE A 122 -4.83 -12.10 7.28
N CYS A 123 -6.16 -12.08 7.44
CA CYS A 123 -6.86 -10.90 7.92
C CYS A 123 -6.60 -10.68 9.41
N THR A 124 -5.83 -9.65 9.74
CA THR A 124 -5.52 -9.28 11.13
C THR A 124 -6.60 -8.42 11.78
N PHE A 125 -7.68 -8.13 11.04
CA PHE A 125 -8.81 -7.27 11.47
C PHE A 125 -10.14 -8.03 11.55
N GLY A 126 -10.19 -9.31 11.17
CA GLY A 126 -11.42 -10.10 11.19
C GLY A 126 -12.44 -9.75 10.11
N ALA A 127 -12.07 -9.00 9.08
CA ALA A 127 -12.96 -8.62 7.98
C ALA A 127 -13.28 -9.77 7.00
N ALA A 128 -12.44 -10.81 6.93
CA ALA A 128 -12.61 -11.91 5.98
C ALA A 128 -13.29 -13.12 6.61
N ARG A 129 -14.31 -13.67 5.95
CA ARG A 129 -14.99 -14.94 6.33
C ARG A 129 -15.35 -15.76 5.10
N ILE A 130 -15.81 -17.01 5.30
CA ILE A 130 -16.46 -17.79 4.25
C ILE A 130 -17.97 -17.71 4.43
N ASP A 131 -18.66 -17.41 3.33
CA ASP A 131 -20.11 -17.49 3.23
C ASP A 131 -20.47 -18.80 2.52
N ASN A 132 -21.20 -19.68 3.22
CA ASN A 132 -21.58 -21.00 2.72
C ASN A 132 -22.76 -20.96 1.72
N GLU A 133 -23.42 -19.82 1.57
CA GLU A 133 -24.50 -19.60 0.60
C GLU A 133 -23.94 -19.27 -0.79
N LEU A 134 -22.69 -18.80 -0.86
CA LEU A 134 -21.99 -18.55 -2.11
C LEU A 134 -21.41 -19.83 -2.70
N THR A 135 -21.15 -19.81 -4.00
CA THR A 135 -20.52 -20.92 -4.73
C THR A 135 -19.18 -20.47 -5.30
N GLY A 136 -18.12 -21.15 -4.90
CA GLY A 136 -16.77 -20.99 -5.39
C GLY A 136 -16.53 -21.69 -6.73
N VAL A 137 -15.26 -21.71 -7.15
CA VAL A 137 -14.85 -22.29 -8.43
C VAL A 137 -15.29 -23.75 -8.55
N GLY A 138 -15.73 -24.15 -9.75
CA GLY A 138 -16.10 -25.54 -10.02
C GLY A 138 -17.27 -26.07 -9.19
N GLY A 139 -18.09 -25.20 -8.60
CA GLY A 139 -19.22 -25.60 -7.76
C GLY A 139 -18.86 -25.90 -6.31
N ILE A 140 -17.68 -25.48 -5.84
CA ILE A 140 -17.31 -25.59 -4.42
C ILE A 140 -18.34 -24.83 -3.58
N GLN A 141 -18.91 -25.49 -2.57
CA GLN A 141 -19.79 -24.82 -1.63
C GLN A 141 -18.96 -23.87 -0.76
N GLY A 142 -19.36 -22.60 -0.77
CA GLY A 142 -18.74 -21.53 -0.03
C GLY A 142 -17.78 -20.68 -0.85
N ALA A 143 -17.78 -19.37 -0.58
CA ALA A 143 -16.78 -18.44 -1.10
C ALA A 143 -16.39 -17.42 -0.04
N ALA A 144 -15.22 -16.80 -0.21
CA ALA A 144 -14.80 -15.73 0.68
C ALA A 144 -15.68 -14.48 0.50
N VAL A 145 -15.91 -13.78 1.59
CA VAL A 145 -16.51 -12.44 1.60
C VAL A 145 -15.70 -11.54 2.52
N ILE A 146 -15.62 -10.27 2.16
CA ILE A 146 -14.97 -9.23 2.96
C ILE A 146 -16.06 -8.31 3.49
N ASP A 147 -16.12 -8.18 4.82
CA ASP A 147 -16.91 -7.15 5.48
C ASP A 147 -16.27 -5.79 5.17
N ALA A 148 -16.99 -4.98 4.38
CA ALA A 148 -16.47 -3.69 3.97
C ALA A 148 -16.22 -2.81 5.20
N ASP A 149 -17.17 -2.67 6.12
CA ASP A 149 -17.10 -1.74 7.26
C ASP A 149 -15.94 -2.08 8.23
N THR A 150 -15.54 -3.35 8.29
CA THR A 150 -14.40 -3.83 9.09
C THR A 150 -13.08 -3.78 8.32
N CYS A 151 -13.11 -3.83 6.98
CA CYS A 151 -11.90 -3.84 6.15
C CYS A 151 -11.14 -2.51 6.24
N THR A 152 -9.87 -2.58 6.61
CA THR A 152 -8.98 -1.41 6.72
C THR A 152 -8.17 -1.11 5.45
N GLY A 153 -8.41 -1.83 4.35
CA GLY A 153 -7.76 -1.55 3.06
C GLY A 153 -6.31 -2.00 2.89
N CYS A 154 -5.76 -2.82 3.79
CA CYS A 154 -4.33 -3.18 3.79
C CYS A 154 -3.85 -4.09 2.63
N GLY A 155 -4.75 -4.81 1.96
CA GLY A 155 -4.40 -5.69 0.85
C GLY A 155 -3.70 -7.01 1.18
N LEU A 156 -3.52 -7.37 2.46
CA LEU A 156 -2.89 -8.65 2.84
C LEU A 156 -3.61 -9.88 2.25
N CYS A 157 -4.94 -9.86 2.25
CA CYS A 157 -5.75 -10.97 1.74
C CYS A 157 -5.66 -11.10 0.21
N ALA A 158 -5.64 -9.98 -0.51
CA ALA A 158 -5.41 -9.95 -1.96
C ALA A 158 -4.03 -10.56 -2.29
N ALA A 159 -2.99 -10.11 -1.59
CA ALA A 159 -1.62 -10.62 -1.78
C ALA A 159 -1.40 -12.08 -1.35
N ALA A 160 -2.35 -12.68 -0.64
CA ALA A 160 -2.31 -14.07 -0.18
C ALA A 160 -3.31 -14.98 -0.95
N CYS A 161 -4.14 -14.41 -1.82
CA CYS A 161 -5.13 -15.14 -2.58
C CYS A 161 -4.45 -15.94 -3.70
N PRO A 162 -4.45 -17.28 -3.66
CA PRO A 162 -3.71 -18.08 -4.63
C PRO A 162 -4.36 -18.08 -6.03
N THR A 163 -5.65 -17.75 -6.13
CA THR A 163 -6.38 -17.76 -7.40
C THR A 163 -6.67 -16.37 -7.96
N GLY A 164 -6.23 -15.32 -7.28
CA GLY A 164 -6.56 -13.94 -7.68
C GLY A 164 -8.02 -13.56 -7.45
N ALA A 165 -8.83 -14.38 -6.76
CA ALA A 165 -10.23 -14.11 -6.47
C ALA A 165 -10.48 -12.88 -5.57
N ILE A 166 -9.43 -12.27 -5.00
CA ILE A 166 -9.55 -11.12 -4.11
C ILE A 166 -8.69 -10.00 -4.66
N GLU A 167 -9.31 -8.84 -4.82
CA GLU A 167 -8.66 -7.63 -5.31
C GLU A 167 -8.94 -6.43 -4.42
N MET A 168 -8.19 -5.35 -4.64
CA MET A 168 -8.52 -4.05 -4.05
C MET A 168 -9.33 -3.23 -5.04
N ASN A 169 -10.39 -2.56 -4.60
CA ASN A 169 -11.24 -1.75 -5.49
C ASN A 169 -10.52 -0.56 -6.14
N ILE A 170 -9.60 0.11 -5.42
CA ILE A 170 -8.88 1.29 -5.92
C ILE A 170 -7.45 0.96 -6.38
N SER A 171 -6.79 -0.03 -5.76
CA SER A 171 -5.39 -0.41 -6.01
C SER A 171 -5.32 -1.86 -6.52
N THR A 172 -5.98 -2.13 -7.64
CA THR A 172 -6.04 -3.45 -8.28
C THR A 172 -4.63 -3.93 -8.66
N HIS A 173 -4.45 -5.24 -8.82
CA HIS A 173 -3.20 -5.79 -9.31
C HIS A 173 -2.81 -5.15 -10.65
N ASP A 174 -3.74 -5.11 -11.61
CA ASP A 174 -3.50 -4.54 -12.94
C ASP A 174 -3.10 -3.06 -12.90
N SER A 175 -3.67 -2.27 -11.99
CA SER A 175 -3.27 -0.87 -11.82
C SER A 175 -1.82 -0.76 -11.35
N VAL A 176 -1.41 -1.56 -10.36
CA VAL A 176 -0.03 -1.56 -9.86
C VAL A 176 0.93 -2.06 -10.93
N ILE A 177 0.58 -3.12 -11.66
CA ILE A 177 1.35 -3.65 -12.79
C ILE A 177 1.50 -2.57 -13.89
N GLY A 178 0.42 -1.86 -14.22
CA GLY A 178 0.46 -0.75 -15.16
C GLY A 178 1.43 0.35 -14.72
N THR A 179 1.41 0.73 -13.44
CA THR A 179 2.37 1.69 -12.86
C THR A 179 3.82 1.21 -12.99
N ILE A 180 4.10 -0.06 -12.66
CA ILE A 180 5.44 -0.66 -12.80
C ILE A 180 5.93 -0.54 -14.26
N HIS A 181 5.08 -0.90 -15.22
CA HIS A 181 5.42 -0.85 -16.63
C HIS A 181 5.68 0.58 -17.11
N THR A 182 4.79 1.52 -16.78
CA THR A 182 4.93 2.94 -17.13
C THR A 182 6.24 3.52 -16.59
N LEU A 183 6.52 3.34 -15.30
CA LEU A 183 7.74 3.84 -14.68
C LEU A 183 8.99 3.27 -15.36
N ASN A 184 9.00 1.99 -15.70
CA ASN A 184 10.14 1.35 -16.37
C ASN A 184 10.31 1.76 -17.84
N THR A 185 9.22 2.07 -18.56
CA THR A 185 9.28 2.36 -20.00
C THR A 185 9.49 3.83 -20.36
N GLU A 186 8.90 4.77 -19.61
CA GLU A 186 9.00 6.21 -19.90
C GLU A 186 10.44 6.76 -19.83
N SER A 187 11.34 6.06 -19.14
CA SER A 187 12.73 6.48 -18.97
C SER A 187 13.67 6.08 -20.11
N VAL A 188 13.29 5.15 -20.98
CA VAL A 188 14.10 4.81 -22.16
C VAL A 188 14.07 5.95 -23.17
N SER A 189 13.01 6.78 -23.16
CA SER A 189 12.87 7.91 -24.08
C SER A 189 13.49 9.23 -23.60
N ALA A 190 13.81 9.36 -22.31
CA ALA A 190 14.38 10.59 -21.74
C ALA A 190 15.91 10.64 -21.75
N VAL A 191 16.60 9.53 -22.04
CA VAL A 191 18.05 9.49 -22.28
C VAL A 191 18.31 9.64 -23.78
N ASN A 192 17.91 10.77 -24.34
CA ASN A 192 18.33 11.23 -25.66
C ASN A 192 18.87 12.64 -25.50
N THR A 193 20.03 12.77 -24.86
CA THR A 193 20.80 14.01 -24.86
C THR A 193 22.28 13.71 -24.76
N GLU A 194 22.94 13.99 -25.88
CA GLU A 194 24.38 14.22 -26.06
C GLU A 194 25.31 13.01 -25.91
N VAL A 195 25.58 12.40 -27.07
CA VAL A 195 26.69 11.47 -27.30
C VAL A 195 28.00 12.18 -26.94
N ALA A 196 28.58 11.85 -25.79
CA ALA A 196 29.99 12.09 -25.52
C ALA A 196 30.82 11.13 -26.41
N GLU A 197 31.88 11.64 -27.04
CA GLU A 197 32.71 10.92 -28.03
C GLU A 197 33.62 9.81 -27.44
N ASP A 198 33.42 9.37 -26.20
CA ASP A 198 34.22 8.33 -25.56
C ASP A 198 33.36 7.17 -25.02
N GLY A 199 33.26 6.10 -25.82
CA GLY A 199 32.73 4.78 -25.40
C GLY A 199 31.21 4.69 -25.16
N PRO A 200 30.61 3.49 -25.18
CA PRO A 200 29.20 3.33 -24.81
C PRO A 200 29.05 3.64 -23.32
N ALA A 201 28.35 4.73 -22.99
CA ALA A 201 27.96 5.02 -21.61
C ALA A 201 27.12 3.86 -21.07
N GLU A 202 27.59 3.24 -19.99
CA GLU A 202 26.93 2.09 -19.38
C GLU A 202 25.58 2.53 -18.79
N ALA A 203 24.48 1.95 -19.28
CA ALA A 203 23.13 2.37 -18.91
C ALA A 203 22.92 2.25 -17.39
N PRO A 204 22.24 3.22 -16.74
CA PRO A 204 22.06 3.21 -15.30
C PRO A 204 21.28 1.96 -14.85
N LEU A 205 21.61 1.49 -13.65
CA LEU A 205 20.87 0.41 -12.99
C LEU A 205 19.48 0.90 -12.61
N SER A 206 18.44 0.13 -12.95
CA SER A 206 17.06 0.41 -12.60
C SER A 206 16.69 -0.26 -11.27
N VAL A 207 16.33 0.54 -10.26
CA VAL A 207 15.86 0.03 -8.97
C VAL A 207 14.39 0.38 -8.79
N MET A 208 13.53 -0.63 -8.68
CA MET A 208 12.10 -0.45 -8.39
C MET A 208 11.87 -0.55 -6.89
N ILE A 209 11.17 0.41 -6.29
CA ILE A 209 10.93 0.49 -4.85
C ILE A 209 9.43 0.52 -4.59
N PHE A 210 8.91 -0.46 -3.87
CA PHE A 210 7.52 -0.44 -3.39
C PHE A 210 7.48 0.23 -2.01
N ALA A 211 6.75 1.33 -1.88
CA ALA A 211 6.69 2.10 -0.65
C ALA A 211 5.30 2.04 0.00
N CYS A 212 5.25 1.65 1.28
CA CYS A 212 4.02 1.79 2.07
C CYS A 212 3.82 3.26 2.51
N PRO A 213 2.60 3.67 2.92
CA PRO A 213 2.30 5.08 3.18
C PRO A 213 3.16 5.71 4.28
N GLN A 214 3.62 4.91 5.26
CA GLN A 214 4.47 5.37 6.36
C GLN A 214 5.93 5.60 5.96
N CYS A 215 6.37 5.01 4.85
CA CYS A 215 7.73 5.17 4.33
C CYS A 215 7.74 5.98 3.02
N ARG A 216 6.56 6.26 2.44
CA ARG A 216 6.38 6.91 1.14
C ARG A 216 7.15 8.21 1.05
N ASP A 217 6.87 9.16 1.93
CA ASP A 217 7.43 10.51 1.83
C ASP A 217 8.96 10.48 1.93
N THR A 218 9.51 9.77 2.93
CA THR A 218 10.96 9.52 3.05
C THR A 218 11.54 8.83 1.80
N THR A 219 10.80 7.91 1.19
CA THR A 219 11.26 7.21 -0.01
C THR A 219 11.33 8.14 -1.21
N HIS A 220 10.28 8.93 -1.46
CA HIS A 220 10.28 9.92 -2.53
C HIS A 220 11.34 10.99 -2.30
N GLU A 221 11.47 11.52 -1.08
CA GLU A 221 12.50 12.52 -0.74
C GLU A 221 13.92 12.01 -1.02
N VAL A 222 14.27 10.78 -0.61
CA VAL A 222 15.59 10.19 -0.91
C VAL A 222 15.78 9.93 -2.41
N CYS A 223 14.75 9.46 -3.11
CA CYS A 223 14.82 9.16 -4.55
C CYS A 223 14.89 10.43 -5.42
N ASP A 224 14.16 11.47 -5.06
CA ASP A 224 14.07 12.74 -5.79
C ASP A 224 15.25 13.66 -5.51
N ALA A 225 15.88 13.54 -4.33
CA ALA A 225 16.97 14.42 -3.93
C ALA A 225 18.12 14.48 -4.96
N LYS A 226 18.32 13.46 -5.82
CA LYS A 226 19.27 13.37 -6.96
C LYS A 226 20.69 13.93 -6.75
N SER A 227 21.06 14.28 -5.52
CA SER A 227 22.16 15.20 -5.22
C SER A 227 22.67 14.87 -3.82
N GLY A 228 23.52 13.85 -3.71
CA GLY A 228 24.36 13.74 -2.52
C GLY A 228 25.01 12.39 -2.27
N GLN A 229 24.25 11.29 -2.28
CA GLN A 229 24.76 10.03 -1.72
C GLN A 229 24.38 8.76 -2.48
N VAL A 230 23.22 8.69 -3.14
CA VAL A 230 22.89 7.53 -3.99
C VAL A 230 23.85 7.50 -5.19
N SER A 231 24.62 6.42 -5.31
CA SER A 231 25.62 6.20 -6.38
C SER A 231 25.17 6.72 -7.75
N ALA A 232 26.03 7.51 -8.41
CA ALA A 232 25.70 8.36 -9.56
C ALA A 232 25.12 7.65 -10.81
N ASN A 233 25.07 6.31 -10.87
CA ASN A 233 24.58 5.54 -12.02
C ASN A 233 23.35 4.67 -11.72
N VAL A 234 22.44 5.15 -10.86
CA VAL A 234 21.21 4.45 -10.47
C VAL A 234 19.99 5.29 -10.79
N GLN A 235 18.97 4.63 -11.30
CA GLN A 235 17.66 5.20 -11.49
C GLN A 235 16.64 4.47 -10.60
N THR A 236 16.18 5.18 -9.57
CA THR A 236 15.11 4.71 -8.67
C THR A 236 13.73 5.02 -9.24
N ARG A 237 12.78 4.12 -9.00
CA ARG A 237 11.36 4.26 -9.37
C ARG A 237 10.51 3.83 -8.18
N VAL A 238 9.59 4.66 -7.75
CA VAL A 238 8.78 4.39 -6.55
C VAL A 238 7.36 4.03 -6.96
N VAL A 239 6.86 2.89 -6.46
CA VAL A 239 5.48 2.43 -6.61
C VAL A 239 4.82 2.48 -5.23
N ASP A 240 3.87 3.39 -5.08
CA ASP A 240 3.12 3.51 -3.83
C ASP A 240 2.08 2.39 -3.71
N VAL A 241 2.03 1.76 -2.54
CA VAL A 241 1.08 0.70 -2.21
C VAL A 241 0.40 1.01 -0.88
N PRO A 242 -0.85 0.57 -0.64
CA PRO A 242 -1.56 0.85 0.62
C PRO A 242 -0.85 0.26 1.85
N CYS A 243 -0.10 -0.82 1.66
CA CYS A 243 0.76 -1.43 2.66
C CYS A 243 1.85 -2.24 1.95
N SER A 244 3.04 -2.37 2.53
CA SER A 244 4.05 -3.31 2.02
C SER A 244 3.54 -4.76 1.99
N GLY A 245 2.58 -5.11 2.85
CA GLY A 245 1.90 -6.42 2.84
C GLY A 245 1.08 -6.70 1.57
N ARG A 246 0.65 -5.67 0.84
CA ARG A 246 -0.06 -5.78 -0.45
C ARG A 246 0.87 -6.23 -1.58
N VAL A 247 2.18 -6.00 -1.45
CA VAL A 247 3.18 -6.33 -2.48
C VAL A 247 3.25 -7.83 -2.65
N ASP A 248 2.61 -8.36 -3.69
CA ASP A 248 2.52 -9.79 -3.94
C ASP A 248 3.70 -10.32 -4.78
N THR A 249 3.77 -11.63 -4.94
CA THR A 249 4.86 -12.28 -5.67
C THR A 249 4.86 -11.89 -7.15
N LEU A 250 3.69 -11.77 -7.76
CA LEU A 250 3.55 -11.45 -9.18
C LEU A 250 4.01 -10.02 -9.45
N GLN A 251 3.69 -9.07 -8.57
CA GLN A 251 4.18 -7.68 -8.66
C GLN A 251 5.70 -7.59 -8.60
N LEU A 252 6.34 -8.33 -7.67
CA LEU A 252 7.80 -8.37 -7.56
C LEU A 252 8.46 -9.01 -8.79
N MET A 253 7.89 -10.10 -9.30
CA MET A 253 8.40 -10.76 -10.52
C MET A 253 8.21 -9.88 -11.75
N HIS A 254 7.05 -9.24 -11.87
CA HIS A 254 6.75 -8.37 -13.00
C HIS A 254 7.65 -7.13 -13.03
N ALA A 255 8.08 -6.62 -11.87
CA ALA A 255 9.07 -5.55 -11.82
C ALA A 255 10.39 -5.95 -12.51
N PHE A 256 10.87 -7.18 -12.31
CA PHE A 256 12.03 -7.72 -13.03
C PHE A 256 11.75 -7.95 -14.51
N GLU A 257 10.60 -8.54 -14.86
CA GLU A 257 10.20 -8.74 -16.27
C GLU A 257 10.07 -7.42 -17.04
N SER A 258 9.68 -6.35 -16.35
CA SER A 258 9.58 -4.99 -16.87
C SER A 258 10.93 -4.27 -16.96
N GLY A 259 12.04 -4.90 -16.55
CA GLY A 259 13.40 -4.40 -16.74
C GLY A 259 14.04 -3.74 -15.51
N ALA A 260 13.52 -3.98 -14.30
CA ALA A 260 14.25 -3.63 -13.08
C ALA A 260 15.50 -4.52 -12.91
N ASP A 261 16.61 -3.91 -12.53
CA ASP A 261 17.85 -4.60 -12.19
C ASP A 261 17.85 -5.09 -10.73
N ALA A 262 17.14 -4.35 -9.87
CA ALA A 262 16.84 -4.72 -8.51
C ALA A 262 15.46 -4.21 -8.07
N VAL A 263 14.88 -4.87 -7.07
CA VAL A 263 13.58 -4.53 -6.48
C VAL A 263 13.73 -4.42 -4.96
N MET A 264 13.26 -3.31 -4.39
CA MET A 264 13.23 -3.08 -2.95
C MET A 264 11.78 -2.91 -2.49
N VAL A 265 11.46 -3.41 -1.30
CA VAL A 265 10.20 -3.10 -0.61
C VAL A 265 10.53 -2.32 0.65
N ALA A 266 10.08 -1.07 0.73
CA ALA A 266 10.22 -0.21 1.90
C ALA A 266 8.96 -0.28 2.77
N GLY A 267 9.13 -0.73 4.03
CA GLY A 267 8.03 -0.85 4.97
C GLY A 267 8.42 -0.53 6.41
N CYS A 268 7.41 -0.44 7.28
CA CYS A 268 7.60 -0.14 8.71
C CYS A 268 8.51 -1.16 9.41
N GLN A 269 9.06 -0.77 10.56
CA GLN A 269 9.78 -1.67 11.47
C GLN A 269 8.90 -2.84 11.95
N PRO A 270 9.49 -4.04 12.15
CA PRO A 270 8.81 -5.14 12.82
C PRO A 270 8.22 -4.72 14.17
N GLY A 271 6.95 -5.02 14.41
CA GLY A 271 6.22 -4.59 15.61
C GLY A 271 5.56 -3.21 15.51
N GLU A 272 5.96 -2.38 14.55
CA GLU A 272 5.42 -1.03 14.35
C GLU A 272 4.48 -0.95 13.13
N CYS A 273 4.16 -2.08 12.49
CA CYS A 273 3.29 -2.10 11.33
C CYS A 273 1.88 -1.63 11.69
N PHE A 274 1.37 -0.65 10.94
CA PHE A 274 0.02 -0.15 11.20
C PHE A 274 -1.04 -1.18 10.86
N PHE A 275 -0.75 -2.11 9.96
CA PHE A 275 -1.62 -3.24 9.62
C PHE A 275 -1.25 -4.55 10.35
N ASN A 276 -0.61 -4.43 11.52
CA ASN A 276 -0.20 -5.49 12.43
C ASN A 276 0.97 -6.35 11.92
N THR A 277 0.79 -7.11 10.83
CA THR A 277 1.78 -8.09 10.35
C THR A 277 2.15 -7.94 8.87
N GLY A 278 1.65 -6.89 8.19
CA GLY A 278 1.86 -6.71 6.75
C GLY A 278 3.33 -6.73 6.33
N ASN A 279 4.19 -6.02 7.05
CA ASN A 279 5.63 -6.01 6.82
C ASN A 279 6.26 -7.40 7.00
N LEU A 280 5.88 -8.15 8.04
CA LEU A 280 6.42 -9.49 8.30
C LEU A 280 6.10 -10.48 7.19
N HIS A 281 4.89 -10.41 6.64
CA HIS A 281 4.47 -11.27 5.53
C HIS A 281 5.28 -11.00 4.27
N VAL A 282 5.51 -9.72 3.93
CA VAL A 282 6.34 -9.38 2.76
C VAL A 282 7.81 -9.67 3.00
N THR A 283 8.36 -9.54 4.22
CA THR A 283 9.73 -9.98 4.54
C THR A 283 9.92 -11.46 4.19
N GLN A 284 8.98 -12.32 4.58
CA GLN A 284 9.04 -13.74 4.24
C GLN A 284 8.88 -13.98 2.73
N ARG A 285 8.03 -13.20 2.06
CA ARG A 285 7.81 -13.30 0.61
C ARG A 285 9.07 -12.91 -0.18
N VAL A 286 9.68 -11.79 0.16
CA VAL A 286 10.96 -11.32 -0.40
C VAL A 286 12.04 -12.36 -0.20
N LYS A 287 12.16 -12.94 1.00
CA LYS A 287 13.13 -14.02 1.26
C LYS A 287 12.92 -15.22 0.32
N ARG A 288 11.67 -15.69 0.17
CA ARG A 288 11.35 -16.81 -0.74
C ARG A 288 11.71 -16.49 -2.19
N ILE A 289 11.43 -15.26 -2.62
CA ILE A 289 11.76 -14.80 -3.95
C ILE A 289 13.28 -14.74 -4.15
N ALA A 290 14.02 -14.22 -3.17
CA ALA A 290 15.49 -14.20 -3.22
C ALA A 290 16.06 -15.63 -3.40
N ASP A 291 15.53 -16.61 -2.67
CA ASP A 291 15.91 -18.02 -2.82
C ASP A 291 15.54 -18.58 -4.21
N TRP A 292 14.42 -18.15 -4.80
CA TRP A 292 14.05 -18.52 -6.18
C TRP A 292 14.95 -17.89 -7.24
N LEU A 293 15.29 -16.60 -7.10
CA LEU A 293 16.21 -15.91 -8.01
C LEU A 293 17.58 -16.61 -8.01
N ASP A 294 18.10 -16.98 -6.85
CA ASP A 294 19.36 -17.73 -6.71
C ASP A 294 19.29 -19.08 -7.42
N GLY A 295 18.21 -19.84 -7.19
CA GLY A 295 17.98 -21.13 -7.84
C GLY A 295 17.85 -21.04 -9.37
N CYS A 296 17.47 -19.88 -9.91
CA CYS A 296 17.40 -19.60 -11.34
C CYS A 296 18.66 -18.94 -11.90
N GLY A 297 19.67 -18.65 -11.10
CA GLY A 297 20.88 -17.95 -11.53
C GLY A 297 20.67 -16.46 -11.83
N LEU A 298 19.71 -15.82 -11.16
CA LEU A 298 19.40 -14.38 -11.26
C LEU A 298 19.88 -13.58 -10.04
N GLU A 299 20.72 -14.19 -9.20
CA GLU A 299 21.28 -13.61 -7.98
C GLU A 299 20.25 -13.18 -6.91
N ARG A 300 20.36 -13.76 -5.71
CA ARG A 300 19.47 -13.43 -4.59
C ARG A 300 19.46 -11.95 -4.19
N ASP A 301 20.58 -11.27 -4.40
CA ASP A 301 20.81 -9.89 -3.94
C ASP A 301 20.14 -8.84 -4.83
N ARG A 302 19.28 -9.26 -5.77
CA ARG A 302 18.46 -8.34 -6.56
C ARG A 302 17.13 -7.96 -5.90
N VAL A 303 16.72 -8.62 -4.82
CA VAL A 303 15.46 -8.33 -4.13
C VAL A 303 15.67 -8.11 -2.64
N HIS A 304 15.18 -6.99 -2.10
CA HIS A 304 15.42 -6.61 -0.71
C HIS A 304 14.17 -6.10 -0.01
N MET A 305 14.07 -6.43 1.28
CA MET A 305 13.09 -5.84 2.19
C MET A 305 13.83 -4.87 3.09
N MET A 306 13.40 -3.61 3.11
CA MET A 306 13.93 -2.58 3.99
C MET A 306 12.89 -2.22 5.05
N HIS A 307 13.31 -2.26 6.30
CA HIS A 307 12.51 -1.83 7.44
C HIS A 307 12.97 -0.45 7.88
N LEU A 308 12.06 0.52 7.85
CA LEU A 308 12.34 1.94 8.14
C LEU A 308 11.46 2.45 9.25
N ALA A 309 12.02 3.33 10.07
CA ALA A 309 11.23 4.24 10.88
C ALA A 309 10.77 5.43 9.99
N PRO A 310 9.62 6.06 10.25
CA PRO A 310 9.22 7.26 9.53
C PRO A 310 10.30 8.36 9.63
N GLY A 311 10.69 8.96 8.50
CA GLY A 311 11.71 10.01 8.45
C GLY A 311 13.16 9.54 8.50
N ASP A 312 13.43 8.23 8.47
CA ASP A 312 14.77 7.66 8.49
C ASP A 312 15.47 7.70 7.11
N HIS A 313 15.88 8.91 6.71
CA HIS A 313 16.53 9.19 5.43
C HIS A 313 17.90 8.51 5.31
N ASP A 314 18.67 8.54 6.41
CA ASP A 314 20.03 8.00 6.44
C ASP A 314 20.01 6.49 6.18
N SER A 315 19.17 5.73 6.91
CA SER A 315 19.12 4.28 6.73
C SER A 315 18.67 3.88 5.32
N LEU A 316 17.69 4.60 4.75
CA LEU A 316 17.24 4.33 3.37
C LEU A 316 18.35 4.63 2.35
N THR A 317 19.05 5.76 2.50
CA THR A 317 20.16 6.13 1.61
C THR A 317 21.25 5.06 1.64
N HIS A 318 21.69 4.65 2.83
CA HIS A 318 22.69 3.58 2.98
C HIS A 318 22.21 2.25 2.39
N ALA A 319 20.94 1.90 2.56
CA ALA A 319 20.37 0.67 2.00
C ALA A 319 20.31 0.70 0.46
N LEU A 320 20.01 1.85 -0.13
CA LEU A 320 20.04 2.01 -1.58
C LEU A 320 21.47 1.95 -2.13
N ASP A 321 22.45 2.51 -1.43
CA ASP A 321 23.86 2.40 -1.81
C ASP A 321 24.37 0.96 -1.72
N ASP A 322 24.07 0.26 -0.64
CA ASP A 322 24.42 -1.16 -0.47
C ASP A 322 23.75 -2.03 -1.55
N LEU A 323 22.46 -1.80 -1.81
CA LEU A 323 21.74 -2.48 -2.90
C LEU A 323 22.39 -2.21 -4.25
N THR A 324 22.73 -0.95 -4.53
CA THR A 324 23.36 -0.56 -5.77
C THR A 324 24.71 -1.21 -5.94
N GLN A 325 25.53 -1.21 -4.89
CA GLN A 325 26.86 -1.81 -4.94
C GLN A 325 26.76 -3.31 -5.22
N LYS A 326 25.86 -4.03 -4.53
CA LYS A 326 25.58 -5.44 -4.78
C LYS A 326 25.08 -5.69 -6.19
N THR A 327 24.11 -4.89 -6.66
CA THR A 327 23.55 -5.01 -8.00
C THR A 327 24.59 -4.69 -9.07
N GLY A 328 25.47 -3.72 -8.83
CA GLY A 328 26.58 -3.38 -9.72
C GLY A 328 27.60 -4.51 -9.88
N ILE A 329 27.83 -5.31 -8.83
CA ILE A 329 28.63 -6.54 -8.93
C ILE A 329 27.94 -7.58 -9.82
N CYS A 330 26.61 -7.70 -9.72
CA CYS A 330 25.82 -8.60 -10.56
C CYS A 330 25.62 -8.09 -11.99
N GLY A 331 25.85 -6.79 -12.23
CA GLY A 331 25.52 -6.11 -13.48
C GLY A 331 24.01 -6.01 -13.73
N PRO A 332 23.61 -5.50 -14.92
CA PRO A 332 22.21 -5.44 -15.32
C PRO A 332 21.54 -6.82 -15.24
N SER A 333 20.26 -6.83 -14.87
CA SER A 333 19.48 -8.06 -14.78
C SER A 333 19.46 -8.78 -16.13
N PRO A 334 19.69 -10.11 -16.16
CA PRO A 334 19.54 -10.90 -17.38
C PRO A 334 18.14 -10.83 -18.02
N LEU A 335 17.13 -10.43 -17.24
CA LEU A 335 15.76 -10.24 -17.71
C LEU A 335 15.52 -8.87 -18.35
N ARG A 336 16.46 -7.93 -18.21
CA ARG A 336 16.38 -6.60 -18.82
C ARG A 336 16.49 -6.77 -20.33
N ARG A 337 15.37 -6.55 -21.04
CA ARG A 337 15.35 -6.62 -22.50
C ARG A 337 16.23 -5.52 -23.08
N THR A 338 17.28 -5.90 -23.80
CA THR A 338 17.99 -4.97 -24.67
C THR A 338 17.13 -4.67 -25.91
N PRO A 339 17.20 -3.47 -26.50
CA PRO A 339 16.43 -3.08 -27.68
C PRO A 339 16.59 -4.03 -28.90
N SER A 340 17.58 -4.92 -28.88
CA SER A 340 17.87 -5.90 -29.93
C SER A 340 17.21 -7.27 -29.72
N SER A 341 16.50 -7.50 -28.61
CA SER A 341 15.84 -8.79 -28.34
C SER A 341 14.44 -8.82 -28.99
N PRO A 342 14.16 -9.75 -29.92
CA PRO A 342 12.85 -9.83 -30.56
C PRO A 342 11.79 -10.21 -29.54
N THR A 343 10.67 -9.48 -29.55
CA THR A 343 9.47 -9.79 -28.76
C THR A 343 9.08 -11.25 -28.99
N PRO A 344 9.01 -12.11 -27.95
CA PRO A 344 8.45 -13.43 -28.13
C PRO A 344 7.00 -13.25 -28.55
N ALA A 345 6.64 -13.81 -29.71
CA ALA A 345 5.29 -13.75 -30.24
C ALA A 345 4.30 -14.21 -29.15
N SER A 346 3.33 -13.34 -28.83
CA SER A 346 2.25 -13.69 -27.92
C SER A 346 1.55 -14.93 -28.48
N THR A 347 1.77 -16.08 -27.85
CA THR A 347 0.99 -17.26 -28.15
C THR A 347 -0.33 -17.08 -27.43
N SER A 348 -1.33 -16.62 -28.18
CA SER A 348 -2.73 -16.68 -27.76
C SER A 348 -3.06 -18.15 -27.44
N ARG A 349 -3.31 -18.45 -26.17
CA ARG A 349 -4.08 -19.61 -25.75
C ARG A 349 -5.21 -19.11 -24.88
#